data_AF-B8IA47-F1
#
_entry.id   AF-B8IA47-F1
#
_cell.length_a   1.000
_cell.length_b   1.000
_cell.length_c   1.000
_cell.angle_alpha   90.00
_cell.angle_beta   90.00
_cell.angle_gamma   90.00
#
_symmetry.space_group_name_H-M   'P 1'
#
loop_
_entity.id
_entity.type
_entity.pdbx_description
1 polymer ?
#
loop_
_entity_poly.entity_id
_entity_poly.type
_entity_poly.pdbx_seq_one_letter_code
_entity_poly.pdbx_strand_id
1 'polypeptide(L)'
;MKRLVLSLAGSALMAVTLLGPAAARPPSKVGMCSASVIVRIGTRFSDKLVKPKGDGVDEGTTVQLKNGVYGVSYEYVPEVGRSRVGDKVMTCLVSVPKGCPKGDDRGKAYTTTNLRTQESWTMSDSQHMCGGA
;
A
#
# COMPACT_ATOMS: atom_id res chain seq x y z
N MET A 1 -18.13 -10.57 71.25
CA MET A 1 -17.22 -9.86 70.33
C MET A 1 -16.43 -10.88 69.50
N LYS A 2 -16.79 -11.13 68.25
CA LYS A 2 -15.92 -11.82 67.27
C LYS A 2 -16.42 -11.43 65.86
N ARG A 3 -15.51 -10.84 65.09
CA ARG A 3 -15.76 -10.08 63.86
C ARG A 3 -16.00 -11.04 62.69
N LEU A 4 -17.08 -10.80 61.94
CA LEU A 4 -17.37 -11.45 60.67
C LEU A 4 -16.41 -10.87 59.62
N VAL A 5 -15.63 -11.73 58.95
CA VAL A 5 -14.75 -11.34 57.83
C VAL A 5 -15.45 -11.76 56.55
N LEU A 6 -15.93 -10.78 55.77
CA LEU A 6 -16.43 -10.99 54.41
C LEU A 6 -15.23 -10.96 53.46
N SER A 7 -14.90 -12.10 52.85
CA SER A 7 -13.94 -12.16 51.75
C SER A 7 -14.62 -11.69 50.45
N LEU A 8 -14.20 -10.53 49.95
CA LEU A 8 -14.53 -10.10 48.58
C LEU A 8 -13.63 -10.85 47.60
N ALA A 9 -14.20 -11.82 46.90
CA ALA A 9 -13.58 -12.42 45.71
C ALA A 9 -13.62 -11.38 44.57
N GLY A 10 -12.53 -10.64 44.39
CA GLY A 10 -12.35 -9.74 43.26
C GLY A 10 -12.01 -10.52 41.99
N SER A 11 -13.00 -10.77 41.13
CA SER A 11 -12.77 -11.28 39.78
C SER A 11 -12.18 -10.18 38.91
N ALA A 12 -10.89 -10.26 38.61
CA ALA A 12 -10.24 -9.40 37.62
C ALA A 12 -10.58 -9.90 36.21
N LEU A 13 -11.51 -9.23 35.52
CA LEU A 13 -11.68 -9.41 34.08
C LEU A 13 -10.49 -8.76 33.37
N MET A 14 -9.56 -9.57 32.85
CA MET A 14 -8.60 -9.11 31.85
C MET A 14 -9.33 -8.93 30.52
N ALA A 15 -9.58 -7.68 30.13
CA ALA A 15 -10.01 -7.34 28.78
C ALA A 15 -8.82 -7.56 27.82
N VAL A 16 -8.82 -8.68 27.11
CA VAL A 16 -7.89 -8.92 25.99
C VAL A 16 -8.37 -8.08 24.81
N THR A 17 -7.71 -6.95 24.58
CA THR A 17 -7.92 -6.16 23.36
C THR A 17 -7.34 -6.94 22.18
N LEU A 18 -8.22 -7.47 21.32
CA LEU A 18 -7.85 -8.05 20.03
C LEU A 18 -7.34 -6.94 19.10
N LEU A 19 -6.05 -6.59 19.23
CA LEU A 19 -5.33 -5.86 18.21
C LEU A 19 -5.25 -6.75 16.97
N GLY A 20 -6.07 -6.44 15.96
CA GLY A 20 -5.98 -7.10 14.66
C GLY A 20 -4.56 -7.00 14.09
N PRO A 21 -4.16 -7.92 13.20
CA PRO A 21 -2.81 -7.92 12.65
C PRO A 21 -2.52 -6.58 11.96
N ALA A 22 -1.43 -5.93 12.38
CA ALA A 22 -0.90 -4.76 11.70
C ALA A 22 -0.67 -5.10 10.23
N ALA A 23 -0.94 -4.15 9.32
CA ALA A 23 -0.60 -4.34 7.92
C ALA A 23 0.90 -4.68 7.81
N ALA A 24 1.25 -5.61 6.91
CA ALA A 24 2.65 -5.88 6.62
C ALA A 24 3.36 -4.58 6.26
N ARG A 25 4.66 -4.46 6.54
CA ARG A 25 5.44 -3.28 6.14
C ARG A 25 5.77 -3.34 4.64
N PRO A 26 6.03 -2.20 3.98
CA PRO A 26 6.58 -2.20 2.63
C PRO A 26 7.90 -3.00 2.55
N PRO A 27 8.19 -3.65 1.42
CA PRO A 27 9.46 -4.32 1.24
C PRO A 27 10.59 -3.29 1.19
N SER A 28 11.65 -3.51 1.96
CA SER A 28 12.72 -2.52 2.18
C SER A 28 14.04 -2.84 1.47
N LYS A 29 14.14 -3.99 0.80
CA LYS A 29 15.30 -4.38 -0.01
C LYS A 29 14.84 -4.91 -1.37
N VAL A 30 15.63 -4.65 -2.40
CA VAL A 30 15.35 -5.18 -3.75
C VAL A 30 15.23 -6.71 -3.69
N GLY A 31 14.20 -7.25 -4.32
CA GLY A 31 13.85 -8.67 -4.31
C GLY A 31 12.96 -9.10 -3.14
N MET A 32 12.75 -8.25 -2.12
CA MET A 32 11.77 -8.55 -1.07
C MET A 32 10.34 -8.28 -1.54
N CYS A 33 9.43 -9.14 -1.13
CA CYS A 33 8.01 -9.03 -1.40
C CYS A 33 7.19 -9.02 -0.11
N SER A 34 6.02 -8.39 -0.16
CA SER A 34 5.06 -8.38 0.95
C SER A 34 3.64 -8.47 0.42
N ALA A 35 2.78 -9.21 1.14
CA ALA A 35 1.36 -9.22 0.86
C ALA A 35 0.71 -7.92 1.33
N SER A 36 -0.26 -7.43 0.55
CA SER A 36 -1.00 -6.20 0.87
C SER A 36 -2.40 -6.24 0.28
N VAL A 37 -3.11 -5.12 0.38
CA VAL A 37 -4.46 -4.92 -0.16
C VAL A 37 -4.52 -3.56 -0.85
N ILE A 38 -5.16 -3.47 -2.01
CA ILE A 38 -5.42 -2.18 -2.67
C ILE A 38 -6.42 -1.39 -1.85
N VAL A 39 -6.07 -0.16 -1.47
CA VAL A 39 -6.96 0.75 -0.72
C VAL A 39 -7.46 1.92 -1.54
N ARG A 40 -6.74 2.33 -2.60
CA ARG A 40 -7.17 3.37 -3.55
C ARG A 40 -6.65 3.08 -4.96
N ILE A 41 -7.44 3.46 -5.96
CA ILE A 41 -7.09 3.47 -7.39
C ILE A 41 -7.61 4.79 -7.96
N GLY A 42 -6.76 5.56 -8.63
CA GLY A 42 -7.10 6.87 -9.18
C GLY A 42 -6.30 7.23 -10.42
N THR A 43 -6.43 8.47 -10.87
CA THR A 43 -5.47 9.09 -11.79
C THR A 43 -4.42 9.87 -10.98
N ARG A 44 -3.53 10.61 -11.65
CA ARG A 44 -2.63 11.54 -10.95
C ARG A 44 -3.37 12.76 -10.39
N PHE A 45 -4.59 13.01 -10.85
CA PHE A 45 -5.36 14.23 -10.56
C PHE A 45 -6.71 13.96 -9.90
N SER A 46 -7.17 12.71 -9.86
CA SER A 46 -8.49 12.32 -9.37
C SER A 46 -8.45 11.01 -8.60
N ASP A 47 -9.40 10.82 -7.70
CA ASP A 47 -9.59 9.59 -6.92
C ASP A 47 -10.32 8.48 -7.69
N LYS A 48 -10.62 8.71 -8.98
CA LYS A 48 -11.25 7.76 -9.88
C LYS A 48 -10.39 7.58 -11.12
N LEU A 49 -9.91 6.36 -11.34
CA LEU A 49 -9.22 6.00 -12.58
C LEU A 49 -10.20 6.01 -13.76
N VAL A 50 -9.85 6.74 -14.80
CA VAL A 50 -10.62 6.84 -16.05
C VAL A 50 -9.73 6.38 -17.19
N LYS A 51 -10.23 5.42 -17.99
CA LYS A 51 -9.55 5.02 -19.22
C LYS A 51 -9.64 6.16 -20.24
N PRO A 52 -8.51 6.62 -20.81
CA PRO A 52 -8.54 7.60 -21.90
C PRO A 52 -9.40 7.10 -23.07
N LYS A 53 -10.11 8.01 -23.74
CA LYS A 53 -10.95 7.71 -24.90
C LYS A 53 -10.53 8.58 -26.08
N GLY A 54 -10.27 7.95 -27.23
CA GLY A 54 -9.91 8.67 -28.46
C GLY A 54 -8.65 9.53 -28.26
N ASP A 55 -8.79 10.82 -28.54
CA ASP A 55 -7.79 11.88 -28.36
C ASP A 55 -7.81 12.52 -26.95
N GLY A 56 -8.57 11.95 -26.01
CA GLY A 56 -8.65 12.42 -24.63
C GLY A 56 -7.32 12.34 -23.89
N VAL A 57 -7.14 13.26 -22.93
CA VAL A 57 -5.92 13.37 -22.12
C VAL A 57 -5.73 12.15 -21.22
N ASP A 58 -4.52 11.58 -21.23
CA ASP A 58 -4.12 10.56 -20.26
C ASP A 58 -3.70 11.21 -18.94
N GLU A 59 -4.57 11.10 -17.94
CA GLU A 59 -4.32 11.59 -16.59
C GLU A 59 -3.42 10.63 -15.77
N GLY A 60 -3.01 9.52 -16.35
CA GLY A 60 -2.18 8.51 -15.72
C GLY A 60 -2.93 7.65 -14.71
N THR A 61 -2.16 6.89 -13.95
CA THR A 61 -2.67 5.92 -12.97
C THR A 61 -1.99 6.08 -11.64
N THR A 62 -2.76 5.99 -10.57
CA THR A 62 -2.27 5.88 -9.20
C THR A 62 -2.87 4.68 -8.49
N VAL A 63 -2.08 4.03 -7.63
CA VAL A 63 -2.54 2.94 -6.78
C VAL A 63 -1.92 3.08 -5.41
N GLN A 64 -2.72 2.89 -4.36
CA GLN A 64 -2.24 2.88 -2.98
C GLN A 64 -2.56 1.54 -2.33
N LEU A 65 -1.57 0.97 -1.64
CA LEU A 65 -1.68 -0.29 -0.93
C LEU A 65 -1.72 -0.05 0.59
N LYS A 66 -2.40 -0.96 1.31
CA LYS A 66 -2.60 -0.85 2.77
C LYS A 66 -1.28 -0.83 3.57
N ASN A 67 -0.25 -1.50 3.06
CA ASN A 67 1.09 -1.50 3.66
C ASN A 67 1.85 -0.17 3.47
N GLY A 68 1.33 0.78 2.69
CA GLY A 68 1.96 2.08 2.44
C GLY A 68 2.74 2.17 1.14
N VAL A 69 2.82 1.10 0.34
CA VAL A 69 3.34 1.20 -1.03
C VAL A 69 2.38 2.03 -1.87
N TYR A 70 2.93 3.01 -2.57
CA TYR A 70 2.24 3.84 -3.55
C TYR A 70 2.85 3.60 -4.92
N GLY A 71 2.05 3.67 -5.96
CA GLY A 71 2.49 3.60 -7.35
C GLY A 71 1.87 4.73 -8.15
N VAL A 72 2.67 5.36 -9.00
CA VAL A 72 2.22 6.36 -9.97
C VAL A 72 2.82 6.11 -11.36
N SER A 73 1.99 6.31 -12.39
CA SER A 73 2.35 6.31 -13.80
C SER A 73 1.71 7.52 -14.49
N TYR A 74 2.39 8.06 -15.49
CA TYR A 74 1.83 9.09 -16.37
C TYR A 74 0.84 8.51 -17.39
N GLU A 75 0.89 7.20 -17.59
CA GLU A 75 0.04 6.45 -18.51
C GLU A 75 -1.09 5.72 -17.77
N TYR A 76 -2.18 5.44 -18.48
CA TYR A 76 -3.19 4.50 -18.05
C TYR A 76 -2.61 3.08 -18.00
N VAL A 77 -2.61 2.45 -16.82
CA VAL A 77 -2.12 1.09 -16.60
C VAL A 77 -3.32 0.12 -16.63
N PRO A 78 -3.49 -0.69 -17.70
CA PRO A 78 -4.69 -1.51 -17.86
C PRO A 78 -4.91 -2.54 -16.76
N GLU A 79 -3.83 -3.09 -16.19
CA GLU A 79 -3.86 -4.09 -15.12
C GLU A 79 -4.43 -3.49 -13.82
N VAL A 80 -4.10 -2.22 -13.56
CA VAL A 80 -4.70 -1.46 -12.45
C VAL A 80 -6.16 -1.15 -12.75
N GLY A 81 -6.49 -0.79 -14.02
CA GLY A 81 -7.87 -0.57 -14.44
C GLY A 81 -8.79 -1.79 -14.34
N ARG A 82 -8.24 -3.01 -14.38
CA ARG A 82 -8.96 -4.28 -14.13
C ARG A 82 -8.95 -4.70 -12.65
N SER A 83 -8.17 -4.02 -11.82
CA SER A 83 -8.10 -4.21 -10.37
C SER A 83 -9.21 -3.47 -9.62
N ARG A 84 -9.40 -3.78 -8.34
CA ARG A 84 -10.43 -3.20 -7.48
C ARG A 84 -9.86 -2.87 -6.09
N VAL A 85 -10.42 -1.85 -5.45
CA VAL A 85 -10.20 -1.63 -4.01
C VAL A 85 -10.64 -2.88 -3.25
N GLY A 86 -9.80 -3.34 -2.32
CA GLY A 86 -9.99 -4.58 -1.58
C GLY A 86 -9.28 -5.81 -2.19
N ASP A 87 -8.77 -5.73 -3.41
CA ASP A 87 -8.00 -6.83 -3.99
C ASP A 87 -6.73 -7.11 -3.18
N LYS A 88 -6.47 -8.39 -2.91
CA LYS A 88 -5.21 -8.85 -2.32
C LYS A 88 -4.12 -8.81 -3.38
N VAL A 89 -2.94 -8.34 -2.99
CA VAL A 89 -1.80 -8.21 -3.90
C VAL A 89 -0.52 -8.72 -3.26
N MET A 90 0.43 -9.13 -4.08
CA MET A 90 1.83 -9.27 -3.70
C MET A 90 2.59 -8.10 -4.31
N THR A 91 3.37 -7.36 -3.52
CA THR A 91 4.18 -6.24 -4.03
C THR A 91 5.64 -6.46 -3.67
N CYS A 92 6.53 -6.29 -4.64
CA CYS A 92 7.97 -6.53 -4.52
C CYS A 92 8.74 -5.26 -4.86
N LEU A 93 9.73 -4.90 -4.04
CA LEU A 93 10.65 -3.81 -4.36
C LEU A 93 11.62 -4.31 -5.45
N VAL A 94 11.63 -3.67 -6.60
CA VAL A 94 12.45 -4.09 -7.75
C VAL A 94 13.58 -3.12 -8.08
N SER A 95 13.48 -1.86 -7.66
CA SER A 95 14.56 -0.89 -7.84
C SER A 95 14.57 0.17 -6.74
N VAL A 96 15.77 0.59 -6.34
CA VAL A 96 16.01 1.75 -5.48
C VAL A 96 16.97 2.67 -6.23
N PRO A 97 16.66 3.97 -6.36
CA PRO A 97 17.51 4.90 -7.08
C PRO A 97 18.84 5.12 -6.37
N LYS A 98 19.87 5.45 -7.14
CA LYS A 98 21.24 5.68 -6.68
C LYS A 98 21.58 7.16 -6.81
N GLY A 99 22.50 7.63 -5.97
CA GLY A 99 22.98 9.02 -6.03
C GLY A 99 21.96 10.05 -5.51
N CYS A 100 20.97 9.62 -4.74
CA CYS A 100 19.97 10.53 -4.16
C CYS A 100 20.57 11.44 -3.09
N PRO A 101 20.11 12.70 -2.98
CA PRO A 101 20.42 13.56 -1.85
C PRO A 101 20.06 12.89 -0.51
N LYS A 102 20.78 13.24 0.55
CA LYS A 102 20.53 12.67 1.89
C LYS A 102 19.08 12.94 2.33
N GLY A 103 18.32 11.88 2.54
CA GLY A 103 16.92 11.93 2.98
C GLY A 103 15.88 11.96 1.86
N ASP A 104 16.30 11.98 0.59
CA ASP A 104 15.39 11.84 -0.55
C ASP A 104 15.34 10.39 -1.03
N ASP A 105 14.38 9.63 -0.49
CA ASP A 105 14.21 8.21 -0.80
C ASP A 105 13.21 7.93 -1.94
N ARG A 106 12.78 8.98 -2.67
CA ARG A 106 11.77 8.88 -3.75
C ARG A 106 12.32 8.15 -4.97
N GLY A 107 11.42 7.53 -5.74
CA GLY A 107 11.72 6.91 -7.03
C GLY A 107 12.00 5.41 -6.93
N LYS A 108 11.58 4.75 -5.85
CA LYS A 108 11.63 3.29 -5.76
C LYS A 108 10.59 2.73 -6.71
N ALA A 109 10.94 1.65 -7.41
CA ALA A 109 10.00 0.95 -8.27
C ALA A 109 9.53 -0.34 -7.61
N TYR A 110 8.22 -0.58 -7.68
CA TYR A 110 7.60 -1.80 -7.17
C TYR A 110 6.87 -2.51 -8.29
N THR A 111 7.08 -3.83 -8.40
CA THR A 111 6.21 -4.69 -9.18
C THR A 111 5.13 -5.23 -8.26
N THR A 112 3.87 -5.03 -8.63
CA THR A 112 2.73 -5.50 -7.86
C THR A 112 1.89 -6.43 -8.72
N THR A 113 1.59 -7.61 -8.17
CA THR A 113 0.73 -8.62 -8.78
C THR A 113 -0.60 -8.67 -8.02
N ASN A 114 -1.70 -8.46 -8.73
CA ASN A 114 -3.03 -8.66 -8.17
C ASN A 114 -3.35 -10.16 -8.13
N LEU A 115 -3.66 -10.70 -6.95
CA LEU A 115 -3.87 -12.13 -6.78
C LEU A 115 -5.24 -12.60 -7.29
N ARG A 116 -6.18 -11.68 -7.55
CA ARG A 116 -7.47 -11.98 -8.17
C ARG A 116 -7.37 -12.04 -9.69
N THR A 117 -6.71 -11.09 -10.32
CA THR A 117 -6.57 -11.04 -11.80
C THR A 117 -5.34 -11.77 -12.31
N GLN A 118 -4.37 -12.06 -11.43
CA GLN A 118 -3.02 -12.58 -11.74
C GLN A 118 -2.16 -11.66 -12.62
N GLU A 119 -2.61 -10.43 -12.84
CA GLU A 119 -1.90 -9.44 -13.64
C GLU A 119 -0.93 -8.65 -12.78
N SER A 120 0.14 -8.15 -13.41
CA SER A 120 1.20 -7.42 -12.72
C SER A 120 1.49 -6.10 -13.41
N TRP A 121 1.87 -5.09 -12.63
CA TRP A 121 2.34 -3.80 -13.12
C TRP A 121 3.58 -3.37 -12.33
N THR A 122 4.43 -2.54 -12.94
CA THR A 122 5.59 -1.94 -12.30
C THR A 122 5.46 -0.43 -12.33
N MET A 123 5.47 0.22 -11.17
CA MET A 123 5.30 1.67 -11.05
C MET A 123 6.28 2.24 -10.01
N SER A 124 6.65 3.50 -10.20
CA SER A 124 7.45 4.27 -9.24
C SER A 124 6.57 4.73 -8.07
N ASP A 125 7.15 4.86 -6.88
CA ASP A 125 6.50 5.44 -5.71
C ASP A 125 6.46 6.98 -5.71
N SER A 126 7.00 7.61 -6.75
CA SER A 126 7.03 9.05 -6.92
C SER A 126 6.90 9.43 -8.39
N GLN A 127 6.25 10.57 -8.66
CA GLN A 127 6.13 11.14 -10.00
C GLN A 127 7.48 11.59 -10.54
N HIS A 128 8.35 12.05 -9.64
CA HIS A 128 9.69 12.52 -9.95
C HIS A 128 10.73 11.65 -9.23
N MET A 129 11.88 11.46 -9.86
CA MET A 129 13.01 10.77 -9.26
C MET A 129 13.63 11.59 -8.11
N CYS A 130 14.38 10.93 -7.24
CA CYS A 130 15.16 11.64 -6.23
C CYS A 130 16.11 12.66 -6.88
N GLY A 131 16.36 13.78 -6.19
CA GLY A 131 17.27 14.83 -6.67
C GLY A 131 16.67 15.87 -7.60
N GLY A 132 15.37 15.82 -7.93
CA GLY A 132 14.72 16.89 -8.67
C GLY A 132 13.26 16.63 -9.02
N ALA A 133 12.71 17.52 -9.84
CA ALA A 133 11.44 17.37 -10.54
C ALA A 133 11.68 17.46 -12.04
#